data_AF-A0A820RQY3-F1
#
_entry.id   AF-A0A820RQY3-F1
#
_cell.length_a   1.000
_cell.length_b   1.000
_cell.length_c   1.000
_cell.angle_alpha   90.00
_cell.angle_beta   90.00
_cell.angle_gamma   90.00
#
_symmetry.space_group_name_H-M   'P 1'
#
loop_
_entity.id
_entity.type
_entity.pdbx_description
1 polymer ?
#
loop_
_entity_poly.entity_id
_entity_poly.type
_entity_poly.pdbx_seq_one_letter_code
_entity_poly.pdbx_strand_id
1 'polypeptide(L)'
;LLIRGCARTDFQQGSADTLYTSIHQHIFTLPDHFTVYPGHDYTGQTTSTVGEEKRHNTRLTKSRQDFTQFMKELKLSYPLQIDKAVPANMICGVLPES
;
A
#
# COMPACT_ATOMS: atom_id res chain seq x y z
N LEU A 1 -3.44 -1.38 -1.35
CA LEU A 1 -4.14 -1.69 -0.08
C LEU A 1 -3.48 -2.91 0.56
N LEU A 2 -3.31 -2.92 1.88
CA LEU A 2 -2.91 -4.11 2.66
C LEU A 2 -4.02 -4.40 3.67
N ILE A 3 -3.99 -5.55 4.34
CA ILE A 3 -4.99 -5.86 5.37
C ILE A 3 -4.72 -4.99 6.61
N ARG A 4 -5.72 -4.22 7.04
CA ARG A 4 -5.67 -3.22 8.14
C ARG A 4 -4.64 -2.08 7.98
N GLY A 5 -4.02 -1.95 6.80
CA GLY A 5 -3.02 -0.92 6.52
C GLY A 5 -2.89 -0.59 5.04
N CYS A 6 -1.76 0.01 4.67
CA CYS A 6 -1.43 0.33 3.28
C CYS A 6 0.08 0.27 3.05
N ALA A 7 0.49 0.21 1.79
CA ALA A 7 1.90 0.28 1.41
C ALA A 7 2.49 1.65 1.77
N ARG A 8 3.83 1.71 1.82
CA ARG A 8 4.60 2.96 1.96
C ARG A 8 4.47 3.83 0.69
N THR A 9 4.74 5.12 0.82
CA THR A 9 4.57 6.11 -0.27
C THR A 9 5.78 7.04 -0.43
N ASP A 10 6.90 6.74 0.18
CA ASP A 10 8.11 7.56 0.27
C ASP A 10 9.22 7.14 -0.71
N PHE A 11 8.99 6.10 -1.51
CA PHE A 11 9.87 5.62 -2.58
C PHE A 11 9.09 5.45 -3.89
N GLN A 12 9.80 5.20 -4.99
CA GLN A 12 9.21 4.94 -6.32
C GLN A 12 8.24 6.04 -6.79
N GLN A 13 8.56 7.31 -6.48
CA GLN A 13 7.71 8.47 -6.79
C GLN A 13 6.31 8.38 -6.17
N GLY A 14 6.17 7.64 -5.07
CA GLY A 14 4.92 7.48 -4.34
C GLY A 14 4.38 8.79 -3.76
N SER A 15 3.07 8.83 -3.57
CA SER A 15 2.35 9.96 -2.97
C SER A 15 1.24 9.46 -2.07
N ALA A 16 1.24 9.91 -0.81
CA ALA A 16 0.19 9.57 0.15
C ALA A 16 -1.18 10.11 -0.31
N ASP A 17 -1.23 11.35 -0.79
CA ASP A 17 -2.49 11.94 -1.30
C ASP A 17 -3.04 11.15 -2.48
N THR A 18 -2.17 10.74 -3.42
CA THR A 18 -2.56 9.92 -4.57
C THR A 18 -3.03 8.53 -4.14
N LEU A 19 -2.35 7.89 -3.18
CA LEU A 19 -2.74 6.58 -2.65
C LEU A 19 -4.11 6.64 -1.96
N TYR A 20 -4.33 7.64 -1.11
CA TYR A 20 -5.61 7.85 -0.42
C TYR A 20 -6.74 8.01 -1.44
N THR A 21 -6.55 8.94 -2.38
CA THR A 21 -7.54 9.23 -3.43
C THR A 21 -7.85 7.98 -4.26
N SER A 22 -6.81 7.25 -4.70
CA SER A 22 -6.97 6.02 -5.50
C SER A 22 -7.79 4.96 -4.77
N ILE A 23 -7.53 4.73 -3.49
CA ILE A 23 -8.27 3.73 -2.71
C ILE A 23 -9.72 4.16 -2.53
N HIS A 24 -9.97 5.41 -2.14
CA HIS A 24 -11.33 5.89 -1.90
C HIS A 24 -12.18 5.97 -3.17
N GLN A 25 -11.58 6.25 -4.33
CA GLN A 25 -12.30 6.37 -5.60
C GLN A 25 -12.47 5.04 -6.34
N HIS A 26 -11.55 4.10 -6.19
CA HIS A 26 -11.56 2.87 -7.00
C HIS A 26 -11.82 1.59 -6.21
N ILE A 27 -11.34 1.47 -4.96
CA ILE A 27 -11.49 0.24 -4.18
C ILE A 27 -12.69 0.37 -3.23
N PHE A 28 -12.81 1.48 -2.51
CA PHE A 28 -13.92 1.68 -1.58
C PHE A 28 -15.24 2.04 -2.26
N THR A 29 -15.26 2.19 -3.57
CA THR A 29 -16.50 2.27 -4.36
C THR A 29 -17.05 0.88 -4.73
N LEU A 30 -16.27 -0.19 -4.54
CA LEU A 30 -16.70 -1.56 -4.78
C LEU A 30 -17.65 -2.08 -3.68
N PRO A 31 -18.45 -3.14 -3.97
CA PRO A 31 -19.32 -3.78 -2.99
C PRO A 31 -18.55 -4.31 -1.78
N ASP A 32 -19.15 -4.16 -0.60
CA ASP A 32 -18.51 -4.50 0.68
C ASP A 32 -18.06 -5.97 0.80
N HIS A 33 -18.75 -6.89 0.12
CA HIS A 33 -18.46 -8.34 0.17
C HIS A 33 -17.32 -8.77 -0.75
N PHE A 34 -16.76 -7.87 -1.57
CA PHE A 34 -15.64 -8.21 -2.45
C PHE A 34 -14.39 -8.50 -1.63
N THR A 35 -13.74 -9.63 -1.92
CA THR A 35 -12.50 -10.04 -1.26
C THR A 35 -11.33 -9.19 -1.74
N VAL A 36 -10.50 -8.75 -0.80
CA VAL A 36 -9.25 -8.06 -1.03
C VAL A 36 -8.11 -9.05 -0.85
N TYR A 37 -7.35 -9.29 -1.92
CA TYR A 37 -6.10 -10.04 -1.93
C TYR A 37 -4.92 -9.05 -2.03
N PRO A 38 -4.18 -8.78 -0.95
CA PRO A 38 -3.07 -7.84 -0.99
C PRO A 38 -1.82 -8.48 -1.61
N GLY A 39 -0.91 -7.66 -2.15
CA GLY A 39 0.39 -8.15 -2.62
C GLY A 39 1.34 -8.61 -1.50
N HIS A 40 1.10 -8.18 -0.25
CA HIS A 40 1.87 -8.54 0.92
C HIS A 40 0.97 -8.58 2.16
N ASP A 41 1.35 -9.39 3.15
CA ASP A 41 0.86 -9.32 4.52
C ASP A 41 2.02 -9.63 5.47
N TYR A 42 2.06 -8.97 6.62
CA TYR A 42 3.13 -9.13 7.61
C TYR A 42 2.62 -9.67 8.95
N THR A 43 1.38 -10.15 8.99
CA THR A 43 0.65 -10.57 10.19
C THR A 43 0.06 -11.99 10.10
N GLY A 44 0.25 -12.68 8.97
CA GLY A 44 -0.25 -14.03 8.71
C GLY A 44 -1.66 -14.07 8.12
N GLN A 45 -2.22 -12.94 7.71
CA GLN A 45 -3.53 -12.86 7.08
C GLN A 45 -3.41 -13.06 5.56
N THR A 46 -4.38 -13.77 4.98
CA THR A 46 -4.38 -14.07 3.54
C THR A 46 -5.31 -13.15 2.75
N THR A 47 -6.44 -12.76 3.35
CA THR A 47 -7.49 -11.96 2.69
C THR A 47 -8.23 -11.06 3.68
N SER A 48 -8.90 -10.03 3.17
CA SER A 48 -9.91 -9.23 3.86
C SER A 48 -11.08 -8.96 2.91
N THR A 49 -12.00 -8.07 3.25
CA THR A 49 -13.05 -7.58 2.35
C THR A 49 -13.03 -6.06 2.22
N VAL A 50 -13.63 -5.53 1.16
CA VAL A 50 -13.77 -4.08 0.97
C VAL A 50 -14.48 -3.43 2.17
N GLY A 51 -15.57 -4.04 2.64
CA GLY A 51 -16.33 -3.52 3.79
C GLY A 51 -15.53 -3.54 5.09
N GLU A 52 -14.74 -4.59 5.30
CA GLU A 52 -13.84 -4.67 6.44
C GLU A 52 -12.77 -3.58 6.43
N GLU A 53 -12.14 -3.30 5.30
CA GLU A 53 -11.12 -2.26 5.20
C GLU A 53 -11.72 -0.84 5.32
N LYS A 54 -12.94 -0.60 4.80
CA LYS A 54 -13.66 0.66 5.03
C LYS A 54 -13.91 0.95 6.51
N ARG A 55 -14.12 -0.10 7.33
CA ARG A 55 -14.48 0.04 8.75
C ARG A 55 -13.29 -0.02 9.69
N HIS A 56 -12.27 -0.81 9.36
CA HIS A 56 -11.23 -1.21 10.31
C HIS A 56 -9.81 -0.90 9.86
N ASN A 57 -9.59 -0.35 8.65
CA ASN A 57 -8.24 0.03 8.25
C ASN A 57 -7.73 1.21 9.10
N THR A 58 -6.64 0.99 9.84
CA THR A 58 -6.14 1.97 10.83
C THR A 58 -5.62 3.27 10.22
N ARG A 59 -5.34 3.27 8.91
CA ARG A 59 -4.80 4.42 8.18
C ARG A 59 -5.87 5.07 7.30
N LEU A 60 -6.60 4.26 6.53
CA LEU A 60 -7.51 4.73 5.47
C LEU A 60 -8.93 5.08 5.99
N THR A 61 -9.19 4.89 7.28
CA THR A 61 -10.40 5.44 7.93
C THR A 61 -10.21 6.85 8.48
N LYS A 62 -8.96 7.37 8.45
CA LYS A 62 -8.65 8.74 8.83
C LYS A 62 -9.10 9.73 7.76
N SER A 63 -9.15 11.01 8.09
CA SER A 63 -9.26 12.05 7.07
C SER A 63 -8.05 12.02 6.13
N ARG A 64 -8.21 12.53 4.91
CA ARG A 64 -7.11 12.63 3.92
C ARG A 64 -5.89 13.37 4.46
N GLN A 65 -6.13 14.45 5.21
CA GLN A 65 -5.08 15.26 5.82
C GLN A 65 -4.33 14.46 6.88
N ASP A 66 -5.05 13.84 7.81
CA ASP A 66 -4.44 13.04 8.88
C ASP A 66 -3.69 11.82 8.33
N PHE A 67 -4.24 11.17 7.30
CA PHE A 67 -3.57 10.10 6.59
C PHE A 67 -2.24 10.58 5.99
N THR A 68 -2.26 11.70 5.26
CA THR A 68 -1.08 12.24 4.59
C THR A 68 0.00 12.64 5.58
N GLN A 69 -0.39 13.29 6.68
CA GLN A 69 0.52 13.66 7.76
C GLN A 69 1.10 12.40 8.44
N PHE A 70 0.25 11.43 8.79
CA PHE A 70 0.69 10.16 9.38
C PHE A 70 1.69 9.43 8.49
N MET A 71 1.42 9.33 7.19
CA MET A 71 2.31 8.65 6.24
C MET A 71 3.65 9.37 6.08
N LYS A 72 3.68 10.71 6.20
CA LYS A 72 4.92 11.51 6.15
C LYS A 72 5.79 11.33 7.39
N GLU A 73 5.19 11.06 8.55
CA GLU A 73 5.89 10.89 9.83
C GLU A 73 6.41 9.47 10.07
N LEU A 74 5.99 8.49 9.24
CA LEU A 74 6.45 7.11 9.34
C LEU A 74 7.97 7.01 9.13
N LYS A 75 8.68 6.66 10.20
CA LYS A 75 10.13 6.38 10.17
C LYS A 75 10.36 4.92 9.84
N LEU A 76 10.28 4.57 8.56
CA LEU A 76 10.57 3.23 8.06
C LEU A 76 12.05 3.10 7.68
N SER A 77 12.61 1.90 7.87
CA SER A 77 13.93 1.59 7.36
C SER A 77 13.97 1.66 5.83
N TYR A 78 15.17 1.90 5.31
CA TYR A 78 15.45 1.79 3.88
C TYR A 78 15.10 0.36 3.40
N PRO A 79 14.31 0.19 2.32
CA PRO A 79 13.91 -1.14 1.89
C PRO A 79 15.11 -1.96 1.39
N LEU A 80 15.33 -3.13 2.01
CA LEU A 80 16.58 -3.91 1.90
C LEU A 80 16.98 -4.32 0.47
N GLN A 81 16.02 -4.49 -0.44
CA GLN A 81 16.29 -4.94 -1.81
C GLN A 81 15.94 -3.90 -2.88
N ILE A 82 15.61 -2.66 -2.53
CA ILE A 82 15.09 -1.70 -3.53
C ILE A 82 16.11 -1.41 -4.64
N ASP A 83 17.40 -1.29 -4.31
CA ASP A 83 18.48 -1.02 -5.29
C ASP A 83 18.73 -2.18 -6.26
N LYS A 84 18.34 -3.41 -5.89
CA LYS A 84 18.45 -4.59 -6.76
C LYS A 84 17.14 -4.87 -7.50
N ALA A 85 16.04 -4.84 -6.78
CA ALA A 85 14.73 -5.23 -7.28
C ALA A 85 14.15 -4.20 -8.26
N VAL A 86 14.30 -2.89 -8.00
CA VAL A 86 13.74 -1.86 -8.90
C VAL A 86 14.39 -1.93 -10.28
N PRO A 87 15.74 -1.90 -10.42
CA PRO A 87 16.35 -2.02 -11.75
C PRO A 87 15.96 -3.29 -12.49
N ALA A 88 15.98 -4.45 -11.82
CA ALA A 88 15.60 -5.72 -12.44
C ALA A 88 14.13 -5.70 -12.91
N ASN A 89 13.21 -5.20 -12.08
CA ASN A 89 11.78 -5.14 -12.44
C ASN A 89 11.50 -4.18 -13.59
N MET A 90 12.29 -3.10 -13.75
CA MET A 90 12.17 -2.17 -14.89
C MET A 90 12.54 -2.81 -16.23
N ILE A 91 13.28 -3.92 -16.21
CA ILE A 91 13.65 -4.72 -17.40
C ILE A 91 13.08 -6.14 -17.31
N CYS A 92 11.89 -6.29 -16.74
CA CYS A 92 11.13 -7.56 -16.68
C CYS A 92 11.84 -8.71 -15.97
N GLY A 93 12.60 -8.43 -14.91
CA GLY A 93 13.22 -9.43 -14.04
C GLY A 93 14.60 -9.90 -14.49
N VAL A 94 15.18 -9.30 -15.53
CA VAL A 94 16.57 -9.55 -15.91
C VAL A 94 17.49 -8.93 -14.86
N LEU A 95 18.42 -9.73 -14.32
CA LEU A 95 19.40 -9.25 -13.36
C LEU A 95 20.58 -8.59 -14.11
N PRO A 96 21.16 -7.50 -13.57
CA PRO A 96 22.39 -6.93 -14.12
C PRO A 96 23.50 -7.99 -14.12
N GLU A 97 24.27 -8.07 -15.21
CA GLU A 97 25.47 -8.89 -15.24
C GLU A 97 26.48 -8.38 -14.21
N SER A 98 27.14 -9.32 -13.52
CA SER A 98 28.11 -9.06 -12.45
C SER A 98 29.43 -8.49 -12.95
#